data_AF-A0A382TPM4-F1
#
_entry.id   AF-A0A382TPM4-F1
#
_cell.length_a   1.000
_cell.length_b   1.000
_cell.length_c   1.000
_cell.angle_alpha   90.00
_cell.angle_beta   90.00
_cell.angle_gamma   90.00
#
_symmetry.space_group_name_H-M   'P 1'
#
loop_
_entity.id
_entity.type
_entity.pdbx_description
1 polymer ?
#
loop_
_entity_poly.entity_id
_entity_poly.type
_entity_poly.pdbx_seq_one_letter_code
_entity_poly.pdbx_strand_id
1 'polypeptide(L)'
;MNPGEDLPETKGKLDLLNYDFLHKRNMLFGTPEYVIDKIHELKAELNLQNLQVWSNFPGVKHEDCMKSIKMFTEKVMPHFKDDLNTEVKKVS
;
A
#
# COMPACT_ATOMS: atom_id res chain seq x y z
N MET A 1 6.07 -3.45 -13.33
CA MET A 1 5.32 -3.15 -14.56
C MET A 1 4.41 -4.32 -14.83
N ASN A 2 3.27 -4.10 -15.47
CA ASN A 2 2.39 -5.19 -15.83
C ASN A 2 3.02 -6.02 -16.96
N PRO A 3 2.83 -7.35 -17.00
CA PRO A 3 3.33 -8.17 -18.10
C PRO A 3 2.80 -7.67 -19.45
N GLY A 4 3.70 -7.37 -20.39
CA GLY A 4 3.35 -6.87 -21.73
C GLY A 4 2.95 -5.39 -21.80
N GLU A 5 3.18 -4.60 -20.74
CA GLU A 5 2.93 -3.16 -20.76
C GLU A 5 4.06 -2.41 -21.49
N ASP A 6 3.72 -1.69 -22.57
CA ASP A 6 4.63 -0.75 -23.21
C ASP A 6 4.66 0.57 -22.42
N LEU A 7 5.84 0.97 -21.96
CA LEU A 7 6.05 2.24 -21.28
C LEU A 7 6.59 3.29 -22.25
N PRO A 8 6.19 4.56 -22.13
CA PRO A 8 6.74 5.63 -22.95
C PRO A 8 8.24 5.80 -22.70
N GLU A 9 9.00 6.05 -23.77
CA GLU A 9 10.40 6.41 -23.63
C GLU A 9 10.54 7.75 -22.90
N THR A 10 11.41 7.77 -21.90
CA THR A 10 11.71 8.95 -21.10
C THR A 10 13.21 9.20 -21.09
N LYS A 11 13.62 10.46 -20.94
CA LYS A 11 15.04 10.82 -20.92
C LYS A 11 15.73 10.28 -19.67
N GLY A 12 15.04 10.32 -18.53
CA GLY A 12 15.48 9.78 -17.25
C GLY A 12 14.58 8.65 -16.75
N LYS A 13 15.17 7.66 -16.08
CA LYS A 13 14.46 6.48 -15.55
C LYS A 13 13.34 6.80 -14.56
N LEU A 14 13.39 7.96 -13.93
CA LEU A 14 12.42 8.39 -12.91
C LEU A 14 11.35 9.34 -13.46
N ASP A 15 11.50 9.83 -14.68
CA ASP A 15 10.61 10.86 -15.25
C ASP A 15 9.15 10.37 -15.38
N LEU A 16 8.97 9.05 -15.49
CA LEU A 16 7.66 8.41 -15.57
C LEU A 16 7.00 8.22 -14.19
N LEU A 17 7.75 8.28 -13.09
CA LEU A 17 7.29 7.94 -11.74
C LEU A 17 6.55 9.12 -11.07
N ASN A 18 5.54 9.65 -11.74
CA ASN A 18 4.67 10.69 -11.19
C ASN A 18 3.55 10.09 -10.30
N TYR A 19 2.82 10.98 -9.60
CA TYR A 19 1.74 10.57 -8.69
C TYR A 19 0.70 9.69 -9.39
N ASP A 20 0.18 10.08 -10.55
CA ASP A 20 -0.87 9.33 -11.25
C ASP A 20 -0.38 7.94 -11.70
N PHE A 21 0.89 7.83 -12.07
CA PHE A 21 1.51 6.57 -12.45
C PHE A 21 1.67 5.65 -11.24
N LEU A 22 2.14 6.16 -10.11
CA LEU A 22 2.40 5.39 -8.90
C LEU A 22 1.11 5.04 -8.13
N HIS A 23 0.16 5.98 -8.07
CA HIS A 23 -1.05 5.89 -7.23
C HIS A 23 -1.89 4.67 -7.56
N LYS A 24 -2.06 4.39 -8.84
CA LYS A 24 -2.84 3.25 -9.33
C LYS A 24 -2.13 1.91 -9.18
N ARG A 25 -0.81 1.91 -8.97
CA ARG A 25 0.04 0.72 -9.04
C ARG A 25 0.52 0.25 -7.68
N ASN A 26 1.24 1.11 -6.93
CA ASN A 26 1.97 0.69 -5.73
C ASN A 26 1.61 1.47 -4.46
N MET A 27 0.86 2.56 -4.55
CA MET A 27 0.54 3.37 -3.37
C MET A 27 -0.78 2.97 -2.73
N LEU A 28 -0.73 2.59 -1.45
CA LEU A 28 -1.88 2.48 -0.58
C LEU A 28 -2.27 3.87 -0.06
N PHE A 29 -2.78 4.72 -0.94
CA PHE A 29 -3.09 6.12 -0.64
C PHE A 29 -4.52 6.47 -1.08
N GLY A 30 -5.37 6.95 -0.19
CA GLY A 30 -6.77 7.23 -0.50
C GLY A 30 -7.68 7.10 0.70
N THR A 31 -8.94 6.78 0.46
CA THR A 31 -9.91 6.52 1.53
C THR A 31 -9.64 5.15 2.19
N PRO A 32 -10.14 4.92 3.42
CA PRO A 32 -10.04 3.61 4.06
C PRO A 32 -10.56 2.47 3.17
N GLU A 33 -11.69 2.67 2.49
CA GLU A 33 -12.31 1.68 1.62
C GLU A 33 -11.38 1.31 0.46
N TYR A 34 -10.80 2.30 -0.20
CA TYR A 34 -9.83 2.08 -1.27
C TYR A 34 -8.62 1.26 -0.79
N VAL A 35 -8.10 1.58 0.41
CA VAL A 35 -6.94 0.88 0.97
C VAL A 35 -7.30 -0.55 1.35
N ILE A 36 -8.49 -0.79 1.90
CA ILE A 36 -8.99 -2.14 2.22
C ILE A 36 -9.06 -3.00 0.95
N ASP A 37 -9.69 -2.47 -0.10
CA ASP A 37 -9.83 -3.17 -1.38
C ASP A 37 -8.47 -3.52 -1.99
N LYS A 38 -7.52 -2.58 -1.95
CA LYS A 38 -6.15 -2.81 -2.44
C LYS A 38 -5.39 -3.86 -1.64
N ILE A 39 -5.54 -3.91 -0.31
CA ILE A 39 -4.90 -4.95 0.49
C ILE A 39 -5.52 -6.32 0.16
N HIS A 40 -6.83 -6.41 -0.02
CA HIS A 40 -7.46 -7.66 -0.46
C HIS A 40 -6.99 -8.11 -1.85
N GLU A 41 -6.86 -7.19 -2.80
CA GLU A 41 -6.27 -7.47 -4.13
C GLU A 41 -4.85 -8.02 -4.00
N LEU A 42 -3.99 -7.37 -3.20
CA LEU A 42 -2.61 -7.85 -2.98
C LEU A 42 -2.57 -9.23 -2.32
N LYS A 43 -3.50 -9.53 -1.41
CA LYS A 43 -3.62 -10.86 -0.81
C LYS A 43 -4.03 -11.92 -1.83
N ALA A 44 -5.02 -11.63 -2.67
CA ALA A 44 -5.52 -12.56 -3.67
C ALA A 44 -4.50 -12.83 -4.79
N GLU A 45 -3.88 -11.78 -5.32
CA GLU A 45 -3.00 -11.86 -6.50
C GLU A 45 -1.56 -12.24 -6.15
N LEU A 46 -1.06 -11.81 -4.98
CA LEU A 46 0.36 -11.96 -4.60
C LEU A 46 0.58 -12.82 -3.35
N ASN A 47 -0.48 -13.36 -2.75
CA ASN A 47 -0.41 -14.10 -1.48
C ASN A 47 0.26 -13.29 -0.35
N LEU A 48 -0.07 -11.99 -0.25
CA LEU A 48 0.50 -11.09 0.76
C LEU A 48 0.26 -11.62 2.18
N GLN A 49 1.35 -11.91 2.91
CA GLN A 49 1.30 -12.43 4.29
C GLN A 49 1.55 -11.32 5.33
N ASN A 50 2.42 -10.38 5.02
CA ASN A 50 2.84 -9.31 5.92
C ASN A 50 2.85 -7.99 5.16
N LEU A 51 2.29 -6.94 5.75
CA LEU A 51 2.27 -5.59 5.19
C LEU A 51 3.00 -4.64 6.15
N GLN A 52 4.10 -4.05 5.68
CA GLN A 52 4.78 -2.97 6.37
C GLN A 52 4.43 -1.65 5.67
N VAL A 53 3.92 -0.68 6.43
CA VAL A 53 3.44 0.59 5.90
C VAL A 53 4.41 1.71 6.24
N TRP A 54 4.84 2.46 5.23
CA TRP A 54 5.56 3.71 5.43
C TRP A 54 4.56 4.87 5.44
N SER A 55 4.23 5.37 6.62
CA SER A 55 3.13 6.32 6.83
C SER A 55 3.55 7.79 6.91
N ASN A 56 4.84 8.09 6.76
CA ASN A 56 5.36 9.45 6.87
C ASN A 56 6.13 9.85 5.59
N PHE A 57 5.42 10.50 4.66
CA PHE A 57 6.04 11.04 3.46
C PHE A 57 6.76 12.37 3.73
N PRO A 58 7.94 12.61 3.14
CA PRO A 58 8.62 13.89 3.24
C PRO A 58 7.72 15.06 2.81
N GLY A 59 7.71 16.13 3.59
CA GLY A 59 6.89 17.32 3.31
C GLY A 59 5.45 17.27 3.83
N VAL A 60 4.97 16.12 4.32
CA VAL A 60 3.68 16.03 5.00
C VAL A 60 3.81 16.48 6.45
N LYS A 61 2.87 17.31 6.92
CA LYS A 61 2.85 17.76 8.31
C LYS A 61 2.68 16.58 9.26
N HIS A 62 3.38 16.64 10.40
CA HIS A 62 3.30 15.60 11.42
C HIS A 62 1.85 15.25 11.82
N GLU A 63 1.01 16.26 12.04
CA GLU A 63 -0.39 16.07 12.43
C GLU A 63 -1.18 15.25 11.39
N ASP A 64 -0.93 15.48 10.10
CA ASP A 64 -1.62 14.77 9.03
C ASP A 64 -1.12 13.33 8.91
N CYS A 65 0.18 13.09 9.10
CA CYS A 65 0.71 11.73 9.25
C CYS A 65 0.04 10.98 10.41
N MET A 66 -0.07 11.62 11.58
CA MET A 66 -0.68 11.00 12.76
C MET A 66 -2.18 10.72 12.56
N LYS A 67 -2.91 11.64 11.91
CA LYS A 67 -4.32 11.40 11.52
C LYS A 67 -4.43 10.20 10.58
N SER A 68 -3.55 10.08 9.58
CA SER A 68 -3.54 8.94 8.66
C SER A 68 -3.25 7.62 9.36
N ILE A 69 -2.27 7.58 10.27
CA ILE A 69 -1.94 6.39 11.07
C ILE A 69 -3.14 5.97 11.93
N LYS A 70 -3.79 6.93 12.59
CA LYS A 70 -4.99 6.68 13.40
C LYS A 70 -6.12 6.11 12.54
N MET A 71 -6.39 6.73 11.38
CA MET A 71 -7.42 6.27 10.46
C MET A 71 -7.14 4.85 9.95
N PHE A 72 -5.89 4.55 9.57
CA PHE A 72 -5.50 3.20 9.15
C PHE A 72 -5.74 2.17 10.28
N THR A 73 -5.33 2.51 11.50
CA THR A 73 -5.50 1.64 12.67
C THR A 73 -6.97 1.38 13.00
N GLU A 74 -7.80 2.42 12.98
CA GLU A 74 -9.19 2.33 13.42
C GLU A 74 -10.15 1.85 12.34
N LYS A 75 -9.85 2.13 11.06
CA LYS A 75 -10.77 1.90 9.93
C LYS A 75 -10.31 0.80 8.98
N VAL A 76 -9.01 0.55 8.85
CA VAL A 76 -8.48 -0.43 7.88
C VAL A 76 -8.13 -1.76 8.56
N MET A 77 -7.27 -1.72 9.59
CA MET A 77 -6.79 -2.93 10.28
C MET A 77 -7.90 -3.90 10.76
N PRO A 78 -9.07 -3.45 11.25
CA PRO A 78 -10.12 -4.36 11.70
C PRO A 78 -10.64 -5.34 10.65
N HIS A 79 -10.51 -5.01 9.36
CA HIS A 79 -10.97 -5.85 8.25
C HIS A 79 -10.06 -7.05 7.97
N PHE A 80 -8.90 -7.13 8.64
CA PHE A 80 -7.90 -8.20 8.45
C PHE A 80 -7.60 -8.97 9.75
N LYS A 81 -8.46 -8.84 10.77
CA LYS A 81 -8.23 -9.45 12.09
C LYS A 81 -8.27 -10.98 12.08
N ASP A 82 -9.11 -11.58 11.22
CA ASP A 82 -9.24 -13.03 11.13
C ASP A 82 -7.96 -13.70 10.59
N ASP A 83 -7.13 -12.94 9.88
CA ASP A 83 -5.84 -13.38 9.34
C ASP A 83 -4.75 -13.51 10.42
N LEU A 84 -4.92 -12.87 11.59
CA LEU A 84 -3.93 -12.89 12.65
C LEU A 84 -3.86 -14.23 13.39
N ASN A 85 -4.82 -15.13 13.15
CA ASN A 85 -4.87 -16.47 13.76
C ASN A 85 -4.00 -17.51 13.03
N THR A 86 -3.37 -17.17 11.90
CA THR A 86 -2.36 -18.07 11.33
C THR A 86 -1.11 -18.02 12.19
N GLU A 87 -0.80 -19.12 12.87
CA GLU A 87 0.43 -19.33 13.61
C GLU A 87 1.61 -18.77 12.81
N VAL A 88 2.17 -17.64 13.26
CA VAL A 88 3.40 -17.09 12.68
C VAL A 88 4.46 -18.15 12.92
N LYS A 89 4.76 -18.97 11.90
CA LYS A 89 5.83 -19.95 11.96
C LYS A 89 7.12 -19.21 12.28
N LYS A 90 7.57 -19.30 13.52
CA LYS A 90 8.91 -18.87 13.91
C LYS A 90 9.89 -19.64 13.04
N VAL A 91 10.54 -18.93 12.12
CA VAL A 91 11.69 -19.46 11.41
C VAL A 91 12.81 -19.57 12.44
N SER A 92 13.18 -20.81 12.76
CA SER A 92 14.33 -21.13 13.62
C SER A 92 15.60 -21.25 12.78
#